data_AF-A0A843L2Z9-F1
#
_entry.id   AF-A0A843L2Z9-F1
#
_cell.length_a   1.000
_cell.length_b   1.000
_cell.length_c   1.000
_cell.angle_alpha   90.00
_cell.angle_beta   90.00
_cell.angle_gamma   90.00
#
_symmetry.space_group_name_H-M   'P 1'
#
loop_
_entity.id
_entity.type
_entity.pdbx_description
1 polymer ?
#
loop_
_entity_poly.entity_id
_entity_poly.type
_entity_poly.pdbx_seq_one_letter_code
_entity_poly.pdbx_strand_id
1 'polypeptide(L)'
;MREQPRKYLFVCNTNFTRSKMAAEVFTELLKSAGYSVGRFEDRQGYDFYLSSAGIKVDRYSSIRVKQFDISLRDFSDIIFAMDETVRASLMCNYFVPPKKIVDIFVHYDPASDHEGEEHSFREDLKSRLERYVPKKK
;
A
#
# COMPACT_ATOMS: atom_id res chain seq x y z
N MET A 1 8.41 -27.23 0.45
CA MET A 1 9.02 -25.98 0.95
C MET A 1 7.95 -24.91 0.92
N ARG A 2 7.65 -24.22 2.03
CA ARG A 2 6.72 -23.09 2.00
C ARG A 2 7.46 -21.90 1.38
N GLU A 3 6.84 -21.21 0.41
CA GLU A 3 7.39 -19.97 -0.13
C GLU A 3 7.53 -18.95 1.02
N GLN A 4 8.58 -18.11 0.97
CA GLN A 4 8.71 -17.04 1.96
C GLN A 4 7.53 -16.07 1.83
N PRO A 5 7.01 -15.55 2.95
CA PRO A 5 5.85 -14.68 2.91
C PRO A 5 6.20 -13.33 2.28
N ARG A 6 5.31 -12.82 1.42
CA ARG A 6 5.57 -11.59 0.66
C ARG A 6 5.12 -10.36 1.45
N LYS A 7 5.96 -9.33 1.48
CA LYS A 7 5.75 -8.12 2.29
C LYS A 7 5.51 -6.92 1.39
N TYR A 8 4.32 -6.36 1.45
CA TYR A 8 3.86 -5.29 0.59
C TYR A 8 3.53 -4.02 1.38
N LEU A 9 3.98 -2.88 0.88
CA LEU A 9 3.78 -1.58 1.51
C LEU A 9 3.15 -0.59 0.56
N PHE A 10 2.04 0.01 0.96
CA PHE A 10 1.35 1.03 0.19
C PHE A 10 1.77 2.43 0.67
N VAL A 11 2.18 3.29 -0.25
CA VAL A 11 2.70 4.61 0.10
C VAL A 11 1.97 5.70 -0.65
N CYS A 12 1.41 6.66 0.09
CA CYS A 12 0.90 7.91 -0.47
C CYS A 12 1.61 9.12 0.18
N ASN A 13 1.11 10.33 -0.06
CA ASN A 13 1.71 11.53 0.50
C ASN A 13 1.62 11.55 2.05
N THR A 14 0.40 11.51 2.61
CA THR A 14 0.14 11.70 4.05
C THR A 14 -0.31 10.45 4.80
N ASN A 15 -0.60 9.34 4.10
CA ASN A 15 -1.21 8.13 4.66
C ASN A 15 -2.56 8.34 5.36
N PHE A 16 -3.32 9.33 4.90
CA PHE A 16 -4.65 9.61 5.43
C PHE A 16 -5.71 8.65 4.88
N THR A 17 -5.86 8.61 3.55
CA THR A 17 -6.88 7.81 2.85
C THR A 17 -6.27 6.82 1.88
N ARG A 18 -5.67 7.31 0.77
CA ARG A 18 -5.30 6.52 -0.41
C ARG A 18 -4.53 5.23 -0.12
N SER A 19 -3.40 5.31 0.59
CA SER A 19 -2.56 4.14 0.88
C SER A 19 -3.16 3.18 1.90
N LYS A 20 -3.98 3.66 2.84
CA LYS A 20 -4.72 2.78 3.76
C LYS A 20 -5.78 1.99 3.02
N MET A 21 -6.59 2.68 2.21
CA MET A 21 -7.63 2.06 1.42
C MET A 21 -7.05 1.07 0.40
N ALA A 22 -5.94 1.41 -0.26
CA ALA A 22 -5.26 0.48 -1.16
C ALA A 22 -4.79 -0.81 -0.45
N ALA A 23 -4.27 -0.69 0.78
CA ALA A 23 -3.89 -1.86 1.58
C ALA A 23 -5.10 -2.72 1.99
N GLU A 24 -6.23 -2.08 2.33
CA GLU A 24 -7.48 -2.76 2.66
C GLU A 24 -8.07 -3.50 1.45
N VAL A 25 -8.20 -2.82 0.31
CA VAL A 25 -8.65 -3.42 -0.95
C VAL A 25 -7.78 -4.61 -1.33
N PHE A 26 -6.44 -4.48 -1.22
CA PHE A 26 -5.57 -5.60 -1.56
C PHE A 26 -5.65 -6.75 -0.56
N THR A 27 -5.87 -6.45 0.72
CA THR A 27 -6.15 -7.47 1.74
C THR A 27 -7.39 -8.27 1.38
N GLU A 28 -8.47 -7.61 0.96
CA GLU A 28 -9.71 -8.27 0.53
C GLU A 28 -9.51 -9.13 -0.71
N LEU A 29 -8.78 -8.63 -1.71
CA LEU A 29 -8.46 -9.39 -2.92
C LEU A 29 -7.65 -10.65 -2.60
N LEU A 30 -6.61 -10.54 -1.77
CA LEU A 30 -5.77 -11.67 -1.35
C LEU A 30 -6.58 -12.69 -0.53
N LYS A 31 -7.41 -12.23 0.40
CA LYS A 31 -8.30 -13.11 1.18
C LYS A 31 -9.33 -13.81 0.29
N SER A 32 -9.90 -13.12 -0.68
CA SER A 32 -10.85 -13.69 -1.66
C SER A 32 -10.20 -14.76 -2.52
N ALA A 33 -8.90 -14.62 -2.82
CA ALA A 33 -8.10 -15.67 -3.48
C ALA A 33 -7.66 -16.81 -2.52
N GLY A 34 -8.07 -16.75 -1.26
CA GLY A 34 -7.79 -17.75 -0.24
C GLY A 34 -6.38 -17.71 0.33
N TYR A 35 -5.74 -16.54 0.36
CA TYR A 35 -4.48 -16.31 1.06
C TYR A 35 -4.72 -15.76 2.46
N SER A 36 -3.81 -16.12 3.37
CA SER A 36 -3.75 -15.56 4.71
C SER A 36 -2.93 -14.26 4.70
N VAL A 37 -3.45 -13.22 5.35
CA VAL A 37 -2.88 -11.86 5.31
C VAL A 37 -2.72 -11.30 6.71
N GLY A 38 -1.50 -10.90 7.06
CA GLY A 38 -1.16 -10.23 8.31
C GLY A 38 -0.67 -8.80 8.14
N ARG A 39 -0.45 -8.13 9.26
CA ARG A 39 0.18 -6.82 9.38
C ARG A 39 1.67 -6.97 9.67
N PHE A 40 2.47 -5.95 9.37
CA PHE A 40 3.93 -5.99 9.59
C PHE A 40 4.32 -6.26 11.05
N GLU A 41 3.45 -5.93 11.99
CA GLU A 41 3.65 -6.15 13.43
C GLU A 41 3.28 -7.58 13.89
N ASP A 42 2.61 -8.36 13.03
CA ASP A 42 2.16 -9.71 13.37
C ASP A 42 3.32 -10.72 13.34
N ARG A 43 3.30 -11.66 14.29
CA ARG A 43 4.31 -12.71 14.43
C ARG A 43 3.87 -14.08 13.86
N GLN A 44 2.63 -14.19 13.39
CA GLN A 44 2.05 -15.44 12.88
C GLN A 44 2.48 -15.70 11.42
N GLY A 45 2.59 -16.96 11.00
CA GLY A 45 3.02 -17.31 9.64
C GLY A 45 1.95 -17.13 8.55
N TYR A 46 1.65 -15.88 8.18
CA TYR A 46 0.77 -15.52 7.04
C TYR A 46 1.48 -15.69 5.69
N ASP A 47 0.71 -15.83 4.61
CA ASP A 47 1.24 -15.87 3.23
C ASP A 47 1.71 -14.49 2.77
N PHE A 48 1.00 -13.44 3.19
CA PHE A 48 1.30 -12.04 2.87
C PHE A 48 1.28 -11.17 4.11
N TYR A 49 2.12 -10.14 4.10
CA TYR A 49 2.10 -9.07 5.07
C TYR A 49 1.88 -7.74 4.37
N LEU A 50 0.92 -6.95 4.85
CA LEU A 50 0.57 -5.66 4.28
C LEU A 50 0.70 -4.55 5.31
N SER A 51 1.12 -3.37 4.87
CA SER A 51 1.08 -2.14 5.66
C SER A 51 0.92 -0.92 4.75
N SER A 52 0.72 0.26 5.35
CA SER A 52 0.63 1.52 4.64
C SER A 52 1.42 2.62 5.34
N ALA A 53 1.99 3.55 4.58
CA ALA A 53 2.81 4.64 5.06
C ALA A 53 2.67 5.92 4.21
N GLY A 54 3.14 7.04 4.75
CA GLY A 54 3.13 8.34 4.09
C GLY A 54 4.53 8.91 4.00
N ILE A 55 4.93 9.48 2.87
CA ILE A 55 6.25 10.13 2.76
C ILE A 55 6.36 11.38 3.64
N LYS A 56 5.22 11.97 4.03
CA LYS A 56 5.13 13.02 5.03
C LYS A 56 4.02 12.73 6.03
N VAL A 57 4.17 13.28 7.23
CA VAL A 57 3.15 13.29 8.28
C VAL A 57 2.74 14.73 8.50
N ASP A 58 1.44 14.99 8.51
CA ASP A 58 0.95 16.27 9.00
C ASP A 58 1.03 16.27 10.53
N ARG A 59 2.01 17.02 11.05
CA ARG A 59 2.26 17.14 12.49
C ARG A 59 1.13 17.88 13.23
N TYR A 60 0.24 18.55 12.50
CA TYR A 60 -0.88 19.30 13.04
C TYR A 60 -2.19 18.50 13.06
N SER A 61 -2.21 17.31 12.45
CA SER A 61 -3.38 16.44 12.49
C SER A 61 -3.43 15.63 13.80
N SER A 62 -4.61 15.52 14.41
CA SER A 62 -4.85 14.66 15.58
C SER A 62 -4.76 13.16 15.26
N ILE A 63 -4.74 12.82 13.96
CA ILE A 63 -4.76 11.45 13.47
C ILE A 63 -3.34 10.94 13.34
N ARG A 64 -2.99 9.93 14.15
CA ARG A 64 -1.71 9.25 14.06
C ARG A 64 -1.63 8.47 12.75
N VAL A 65 -0.85 8.97 11.79
CA VAL A 65 -0.54 8.30 10.53
C VAL A 65 0.92 7.81 10.54
N LYS A 66 1.16 6.64 9.93
CA LYS A 66 2.50 6.02 9.86
C LYS A 66 3.34 6.72 8.79
N GLN A 67 4.48 7.29 9.17
CA GLN A 67 5.45 7.86 8.23
C GLN A 67 6.33 6.77 7.62
N PHE A 68 6.66 6.91 6.35
CA PHE A 68 7.61 6.06 5.65
C PHE A 68 9.03 6.31 6.19
N ASP A 69 9.76 5.23 6.45
CA ASP A 69 11.14 5.26 6.92
C ASP A 69 11.98 4.13 6.31
N ILE A 70 13.27 4.12 6.65
CA ILE A 70 14.23 3.12 6.16
C ILE A 70 13.88 1.71 6.64
N SER A 71 13.37 1.57 7.86
CA SER A 71 12.97 0.27 8.41
C SER A 71 11.85 -0.37 7.57
N LEU A 72 10.86 0.42 7.17
CA LEU A 72 9.78 -0.01 6.29
C LEU A 72 10.27 -0.33 4.87
N ARG A 73 11.21 0.46 4.34
CA ARG A 73 11.86 0.17 3.06
C ARG A 73 12.54 -1.20 3.06
N ASP A 74 13.33 -1.47 4.09
CA ASP A 74 14.16 -2.66 4.17
C ASP A 74 13.32 -3.91 4.47
N PHE A 75 12.26 -3.75 5.27
CA PHE A 75 11.33 -4.82 5.56
C PHE A 75 10.42 -5.20 4.38
N SER A 76 10.12 -4.27 3.46
CA SER A 76 9.19 -4.52 2.35
C SER A 76 9.88 -5.10 1.13
N ASP A 77 9.23 -6.07 0.48
CA ASP A 77 9.68 -6.65 -0.79
C ASP A 77 9.24 -5.77 -1.96
N ILE A 78 7.98 -5.34 -1.95
CA ILE A 78 7.37 -4.46 -2.96
C ILE A 78 6.72 -3.26 -2.28
N ILE A 79 6.93 -2.09 -2.86
CA ILE A 79 6.38 -0.81 -2.42
C ILE A 79 5.48 -0.27 -3.53
N PHE A 80 4.20 -0.10 -3.23
CA PHE A 80 3.20 0.44 -4.13
C PHE A 80 3.11 1.96 -3.97
N ALA A 81 3.54 2.71 -4.99
CA ALA A 81 3.50 4.17 -5.02
C ALA A 81 2.17 4.67 -5.61
N MET A 82 1.51 5.58 -4.88
CA MET A 82 0.16 6.06 -5.23
C MET A 82 0.14 7.25 -6.20
N ASP A 83 1.27 7.94 -6.39
CA ASP A 83 1.42 9.01 -7.39
C ASP A 83 2.91 9.23 -7.73
N GLU A 84 3.17 10.03 -8.78
CA GLU A 84 4.52 10.34 -9.27
C GLU A 84 5.38 11.06 -8.22
N THR A 85 4.76 11.92 -7.41
CA THR A 85 5.48 12.65 -6.35
C THR A 85 5.98 11.69 -5.28
N VAL A 86 5.16 10.71 -4.91
CA VAL A 86 5.54 9.64 -3.99
C VAL A 86 6.63 8.78 -4.59
N ARG A 87 6.50 8.37 -5.85
CA ARG A 87 7.54 7.60 -6.56
C ARG A 87 8.88 8.33 -6.54
N ALA A 88 8.90 9.60 -6.93
CA ALA A 88 10.09 10.44 -6.95
C ALA A 88 10.71 10.56 -5.55
N SER A 89 9.89 10.79 -4.51
CA SER A 89 10.35 10.87 -3.13
C SER A 89 10.97 9.55 -2.65
N LEU A 90 10.33 8.41 -2.91
CA LEU A 90 10.87 7.08 -2.57
C LEU A 90 12.25 6.85 -3.20
N MET A 91 12.43 7.24 -4.47
CA MET A 91 13.70 7.07 -5.16
C MET A 91 14.78 8.06 -4.69
N CYS A 92 14.45 9.36 -4.61
CA CYS A 92 15.44 10.42 -4.40
C CYS A 92 15.74 10.67 -2.92
N ASN A 93 14.76 10.54 -2.04
CA ASN A 93 14.91 10.86 -0.61
C ASN A 93 15.14 9.62 0.25
N TYR A 94 14.57 8.48 -0.16
CA TYR A 94 14.66 7.22 0.60
C TYR A 94 15.51 6.14 -0.08
N PHE A 95 16.03 6.42 -1.28
CA PHE A 95 16.90 5.52 -2.05
C PHE A 95 16.29 4.14 -2.28
N VAL A 96 14.97 4.07 -2.46
CA VAL A 96 14.28 2.83 -2.80
C VAL A 96 14.67 2.41 -4.23
N PRO A 97 15.21 1.19 -4.44
CA PRO A 97 15.56 0.72 -5.77
C PRO A 97 14.33 0.68 -6.69
N PRO A 98 14.42 1.12 -7.96
CA PRO A 98 13.27 1.14 -8.88
C PRO A 98 12.56 -0.21 -9.02
N LYS A 99 13.32 -1.32 -8.96
CA LYS A 99 12.79 -2.69 -9.03
C LYS A 99 11.86 -3.08 -7.87
N LYS A 100 11.92 -2.36 -6.74
CA LYS A 100 11.02 -2.56 -5.60
C LYS A 100 9.74 -1.73 -5.70
N ILE A 101 9.66 -0.76 -6.62
CA ILE A 101 8.54 0.18 -6.71
C ILE A 101 7.58 -0.25 -7.81
N VAL A 102 6.30 -0.35 -7.45
CA VAL A 102 5.20 -0.58 -8.37
C VAL A 102 4.26 0.62 -8.36
N ASP A 103 3.94 1.14 -9.54
CA ASP A 103 3.06 2.30 -9.66
C ASP A 103 1.60 1.85 -9.75
N ILE A 104 0.78 2.39 -8.86
CA ILE A 104 -0.68 2.20 -8.83
C ILE A 104 -1.36 3.56 -8.74
N PHE A 105 -1.01 4.43 -9.67
CA PHE A 105 -1.49 5.81 -9.68
C PHE A 105 -2.99 5.85 -9.92
N VAL A 106 -3.74 6.26 -8.91
CA VAL A 106 -5.18 6.45 -8.99
C VAL A 106 -5.49 7.85 -8.50
N HIS A 107 -6.28 8.58 -9.28
CA HIS A 107 -6.73 9.91 -8.90
C HIS A 107 -7.82 9.78 -7.83
N TYR A 108 -7.71 10.59 -6.79
CA TYR A 108 -8.70 10.70 -5.73
C TYR A 108 -8.68 12.13 -5.24
N ASP A 109 -9.80 12.81 -5.37
CA ASP A 109 -9.99 14.14 -4.83
C ASP A 109 -10.74 14.03 -3.48
N PRO A 110 -10.05 14.16 -2.34
CA PRO A 110 -10.71 14.11 -1.04
C PRO A 110 -11.58 15.35 -0.75
N ALA A 111 -11.51 16.43 -1.53
CA ALA A 111 -12.44 17.56 -1.43
C ALA A 111 -13.79 17.26 -2.11
N SER A 112 -13.79 16.19 -2.89
CA SER A 112 -14.88 15.35 -3.34
C SER A 112 -15.83 14.83 -2.26
N ASP A 113 -16.71 15.64 -1.65
CA ASP A 113 -17.59 15.19 -0.54
C ASP A 113 -18.77 14.30 -1.00
N HIS A 114 -18.54 13.42 -1.98
CA HIS A 114 -19.52 12.51 -2.56
C HIS A 114 -19.13 11.05 -2.30
N GLU A 115 -19.99 10.30 -1.60
CA GLU A 115 -19.83 8.84 -1.34
C GLU A 115 -19.53 8.02 -2.62
N GLY A 116 -19.96 8.51 -3.78
CA GLY A 116 -19.66 7.91 -5.09
C GLY A 116 -18.18 7.94 -5.48
N GLU A 117 -17.39 8.92 -5.02
CA GLU A 117 -15.97 9.01 -5.36
C GLU A 117 -15.11 8.02 -4.57
N GLU A 118 -15.45 7.76 -3.31
CA GLU A 118 -14.79 6.71 -2.54
C GLU A 118 -15.04 5.34 -3.19
N HIS A 119 -16.28 5.05 -3.60
CA HIS A 119 -16.61 3.80 -4.29
C HIS A 119 -15.86 3.68 -5.61
N SER A 120 -15.88 4.73 -6.44
CA SER A 120 -15.15 4.76 -7.72
C SER A 120 -13.66 4.54 -7.52
N PHE A 121 -13.07 5.21 -6.53
CA PHE A 121 -11.66 5.06 -6.19
C PHE A 121 -11.32 3.63 -5.75
N ARG A 122 -12.19 3.01 -4.97
CA ARG A 122 -12.03 1.63 -4.51
C ARG A 122 -12.05 0.63 -5.67
N GLU A 123 -12.97 0.79 -6.61
CA GLU A 123 -13.04 -0.08 -7.80
C GLU A 123 -11.83 0.12 -8.73
N ASP A 124 -11.35 1.35 -8.89
CA ASP A 124 -10.12 1.63 -9.64
C ASP A 124 -8.89 0.98 -9.00
N LEU A 125 -8.77 1.06 -7.67
CA LEU A 125 -7.74 0.36 -6.92
C LEU A 125 -7.83 -1.15 -7.15
N LYS A 126 -9.03 -1.72 -7.05
CA LYS A 126 -9.27 -3.15 -7.22
C LYS A 126 -8.82 -3.63 -8.60
N SER A 127 -9.25 -2.95 -9.66
CA SER A 127 -8.85 -3.25 -11.04
C SER A 127 -7.34 -3.24 -11.23
N ARG A 128 -6.64 -2.26 -10.64
CA ARG A 128 -5.18 -2.16 -10.73
C ARG A 128 -4.44 -3.17 -9.87
N LEU A 129 -5.02 -3.60 -8.76
CA LEU A 129 -4.38 -4.47 -7.77
C LEU A 129 -4.58 -5.95 -8.07
N GLU A 130 -5.67 -6.31 -8.75
CA GLU A 130 -6.02 -7.70 -9.06
C GLU A 130 -4.90 -8.42 -9.83
N ARG A 131 -4.23 -7.74 -10.77
CA ARG A 131 -3.07 -8.29 -11.51
C ARG A 131 -1.86 -8.67 -10.65
N TYR A 132 -1.80 -8.19 -9.41
CA TYR A 132 -0.73 -8.51 -8.46
C TYR A 132 -1.11 -9.61 -7.46
N VAL A 133 -2.36 -10.12 -7.51
CA VAL A 133 -2.77 -11.31 -6.76
C VAL A 133 -2.19 -12.55 -7.43
N PRO A 134 -1.38 -13.37 -6.74
CA PRO A 134 -0.84 -14.57 -7.36
C PRO A 134 -1.94 -15.59 -7.63
N LYS A 135 -1.90 -16.25 -8.79
CA LYS A 135 -2.80 -17.37 -9.08
C LYS A 135 -2.31 -18.63 -8.36
N LYS A 136 -3.18 -19.30 -7.60
CA LYS A 136 -2.85 -20.62 -7.04
C LYS A 136 -2.59 -21.59 -8.20
N LYS A 137 -1.47 -22.31 -8.11
CA LYS A 137 -1.14 -23.40 -9.04
C LYS A 137 -1.93 -24.65 -8.67
#